data_AF-A0A261V6Q4-F1
#
_entry.id   AF-A0A261V6Q4-F1
#
_cell.length_a   1.000
_cell.length_b   1.000
_cell.length_c   1.000
_cell.angle_alpha   90.00
_cell.angle_beta   90.00
_cell.angle_gamma   90.00
#
_symmetry.space_group_name_H-M   'P 1'
#
loop_
_entity.id
_entity.type
_entity.pdbx_description
1 polymer ?
#
loop_
_entity_poly.entity_id
_entity_poly.type
_entity_poly.pdbx_seq_one_letter_code
_entity_poly.pdbx_strand_id
1 'polypeptide(L)' 'MSARTWLMAALALGLAACTEQSQELHTGSYTGEPAYAGTGSHFVASGWTPGDKNSWLSELKVRTQRGQNEYNKVN' A
#
# COMPACT_ATOMS: atom_id res chain seq x y z
N MET A 1 22.80 -8.88 40.42
CA MET A 1 21.54 -8.63 39.68
C MET A 1 20.67 -9.88 39.81
N SER A 2 19.41 -9.76 40.21
CA SER A 2 18.55 -10.91 40.56
C SER A 2 17.79 -11.45 39.34
N ALA A 3 17.36 -12.71 39.36
CA ALA A 3 16.53 -13.29 38.29
C ALA A 3 15.24 -12.48 38.04
N ARG A 4 14.70 -11.85 39.09
CA ARG A 4 13.54 -10.94 39.00
C ARG A 4 13.83 -9.72 38.13
N THR A 5 15.03 -9.13 38.23
CA THR A 5 15.38 -7.97 37.37
C THR A 5 15.47 -8.35 35.90
N TRP A 6 15.92 -9.57 35.57
CA TRP A 6 15.97 -10.06 34.19
C TRP A 6 14.58 -10.35 33.61
N LEU A 7 13.69 -10.93 34.42
CA LEU A 7 12.33 -11.24 33.99
C LEU A 7 11.53 -9.97 33.65
N MET A 8 11.68 -8.91 34.46
CA MET A 8 11.01 -7.62 34.24
C MET A 8 11.53 -6.91 33.00
N ALA A 9 12.85 -6.97 32.75
CA ALA A 9 13.44 -6.40 31.54
C ALA A 9 12.96 -7.10 30.27
N ALA A 10 12.83 -8.43 30.28
CA ALA A 10 12.32 -9.19 29.16
C ALA A 10 10.84 -8.87 28.86
N LEU A 11 10.01 -8.69 29.89
CA LEU A 11 8.61 -8.29 29.73
C LEU A 11 8.49 -6.90 29.09
N ALA A 12 9.29 -5.93 29.54
CA ALA A 12 9.26 -4.57 29.02
C ALA A 12 9.65 -4.52 27.53
N LEU A 13 10.65 -5.31 27.12
CA LEU A 13 11.06 -5.42 25.71
C LEU A 13 10.00 -6.11 24.83
N GLY A 14 9.28 -7.10 25.36
CA GLY A 14 8.20 -7.78 24.64
C GLY A 14 7.01 -6.87 24.33
N LEU A 15 6.64 -5.97 25.23
CA LEU A 15 5.53 -5.02 25.02
C LEU A 15 5.86 -3.93 23.98
N ALA A 16 7.13 -3.57 23.82
CA ALA A 16 7.57 -2.60 22.82
C ALA A 16 7.45 -3.13 21.36
N ALA A 17 7.25 -4.44 21.17
CA ALA A 17 7.06 -5.02 19.83
C ALA A 17 5.69 -4.69 19.21
N CYS A 18 4.71 -4.24 19.99
CA CYS A 18 3.39 -3.84 19.49
C CYS A 18 3.23 -2.34 19.29
N THR A 19 4.30 -1.55 19.45
CA THR A 19 4.26 -0.08 19.32
C THR A 19 4.85 0.40 18.01
N GLU A 20 4.76 -0.39 16.94
CA GLU A 20 5.13 0.11 15.61
C GLU A 20 4.28 1.34 15.27
N GLN A 21 4.89 2.31 14.60
CA GLN A 21 4.14 3.44 14.08
C GLN A 21 3.13 2.91 13.05
N SER A 22 1.92 3.45 13.05
CA SER A 22 0.91 3.01 12.10
C SER A 22 1.45 3.11 10.68
N GLN A 23 1.35 1.99 9.95
CA GLN A 23 1.74 1.89 8.54
C GLN A 23 0.74 2.60 7.62
N GLU A 24 -0.36 3.12 8.18
CA GLU A 24 -1.28 3.94 7.43
C GLU A 24 -0.58 5.25 7.00
N LEU A 25 -0.80 5.56 5.72
CA LEU A 25 -0.16 6.60 4.93
C LEU A 25 0.33 7.78 5.78
N HIS A 26 1.66 7.95 5.82
CA HIS A 26 2.37 8.99 6.57
C HIS A 26 1.60 10.32 6.48
N THR A 27 1.14 10.85 7.62
CA THR A 27 0.32 12.07 7.71
C THR A 27 1.13 13.36 7.44
N GLY A 28 2.11 13.29 6.55
CA GLY A 28 2.86 14.44 6.05
C GLY A 28 2.20 14.99 4.78
N SER A 29 2.26 16.30 4.60
CA SER A 29 1.64 17.04 3.47
C SER A 29 2.08 16.61 2.07
N TYR A 30 3.06 15.70 1.96
CA TYR A 30 3.51 15.16 0.68
C TYR A 30 2.78 13.85 0.38
N THR A 31 1.70 13.97 -0.40
CA THR A 31 0.90 12.83 -0.89
C THR A 31 1.43 12.26 -2.21
N GLY A 32 2.59 12.75 -2.68
CA GLY A 32 3.16 12.39 -3.97
C GLY A 32 2.42 13.02 -5.15
N GLU A 33 2.89 12.70 -6.36
CA GLU A 33 2.16 13.03 -7.59
C GLU A 33 0.92 12.15 -7.75
N PRO A 34 -0.13 12.63 -8.43
CA PRO A 34 -1.29 11.80 -8.73
C PRO A 34 -0.89 10.52 -9.47
N ALA A 35 -1.51 9.39 -9.13
CA ALA A 35 -1.17 8.09 -9.74
C ALA A 35 -1.30 8.06 -11.27
N TYR A 36 -2.16 8.91 -11.85
CA TYR A 36 -2.32 9.03 -13.29
C TYR A 36 -1.23 9.88 -13.97
N ALA A 37 -0.38 10.58 -13.21
CA ALA A 37 0.73 11.39 -13.76
C ALA A 37 1.77 10.54 -14.50
N GLY A 38 1.83 9.23 -14.21
CA GLY A 38 2.76 8.30 -14.84
C GLY A 38 3.97 7.98 -13.96
N THR A 39 4.70 6.93 -14.35
CA THR A 39 5.84 6.41 -13.59
C THR A 39 7.19 6.96 -14.07
N GLY A 40 7.19 7.78 -15.14
CA GLY A 40 8.42 8.21 -15.83
C GLY A 40 9.16 7.08 -16.57
N SER A 41 8.59 5.87 -16.57
CA SER A 41 9.16 4.68 -17.20
C SER A 41 8.40 4.32 -18.48
N HIS A 42 9.08 3.63 -19.39
CA HIS A 42 8.46 3.02 -20.56
C HIS A 42 7.64 1.76 -20.24
N PHE A 43 7.80 1.20 -19.03
CA PHE A 43 7.04 0.03 -18.58
C PHE A 43 5.66 0.44 -18.05
N VAL A 44 4.79 0.89 -18.96
CA VAL A 44 3.39 1.22 -18.68
C VAL A 44 2.45 0.31 -19.48
N ALA A 45 1.21 0.15 -19.01
CA ALA A 45 0.23 -0.68 -19.71
C ALA A 45 -0.11 -0.09 -21.09
N SER A 46 -0.15 -0.97 -22.09
CA SER A 46 -0.52 -0.60 -23.46
C SER A 46 -1.96 -0.07 -23.50
N GLY A 47 -2.16 1.18 -23.91
CA GLY A 47 -3.49 1.81 -23.99
C GLY A 47 -3.71 2.95 -23.00
N TRP A 48 -2.77 3.17 -22.08
CA TRP A 48 -2.79 4.33 -21.18
C TRP A 48 -1.60 5.27 -21.41
N THR A 49 -1.88 6.57 -21.31
CA THR A 49 -0.91 7.65 -21.48
C THR A 49 -0.72 8.40 -20.16
N PRO A 50 0.54 8.64 -19.72
CA PRO A 50 0.82 9.49 -18.57
C PRO A 50 0.11 10.85 -18.63
N GLY A 51 -0.52 11.25 -17.53
CA GLY A 51 -1.31 12.48 -17.42
C GLY A 51 -2.79 12.32 -17.79
N ASP A 52 -3.17 11.29 -18.54
CA ASP A 52 -4.58 11.03 -18.87
C ASP A 52 -5.29 10.27 -17.75
N LYS A 53 -6.00 11.03 -16.89
CA LYS A 53 -6.81 10.49 -15.80
C LYS A 53 -7.96 9.60 -16.29
N ASN A 54 -8.58 9.91 -17.42
CA ASN A 54 -9.75 9.16 -17.89
C ASN A 54 -9.33 7.78 -18.42
N SER A 55 -8.27 7.76 -19.22
CA SER A 55 -7.66 6.51 -19.69
C SER A 55 -7.18 5.65 -18.51
N TRP A 56 -6.53 6.27 -17.51
CA TRP A 56 -6.11 5.57 -16.28
C TRP A 56 -7.28 4.92 -15.52
N LEU A 57 -8.39 5.65 -15.35
CA LEU A 57 -9.59 5.12 -14.69
C LEU A 57 -10.24 3.98 -15.49
N SER A 58 -10.23 4.09 -16.82
CA SER A 58 -10.74 3.03 -17.71
C SER A 58 -9.96 1.73 -17.54
N GLU A 59 -8.62 1.81 -17.55
CA GLU A 59 -7.72 0.67 -17.29
C GLU A 59 -8.00 0.02 -15.93
N LEU A 60 -8.13 0.83 -14.87
CA LEU A 60 -8.47 0.31 -13.55
C LEU A 60 -9.81 -0.40 -13.53
N LYS A 61 -10.84 0.17 -14.14
CA LYS A 61 -12.16 -0.46 -14.23
C LYS A 61 -12.07 -1.81 -14.93
N VAL A 62 -11.35 -1.89 -16.05
CA VAL A 62 -11.16 -3.16 -16.77
C VAL A 62 -10.44 -4.19 -15.90
N ARG A 63 -9.35 -3.81 -15.23
CA ARG A 63 -8.59 -4.70 -14.33
C ARG A 63 -9.44 -5.22 -13.18
N THR A 64 -10.18 -4.34 -12.52
CA THR A 64 -11.05 -4.73 -11.40
C THR A 64 -12.17 -5.64 -11.89
N GLN A 65 -12.83 -5.34 -13.00
CA GLN A 65 -14.01 -6.10 -13.42
C GLN A 65 -13.69 -7.40 -14.15
N ARG A 66 -12.59 -7.46 -14.91
CA ARG A 66 -12.30 -8.59 -15.82
C ARG A 66 -11.02 -9.34 -15.50
N GLY A 67 -10.16 -8.80 -14.63
CA GLY A 67 -8.90 -9.44 -14.25
C GLY A 67 -8.96 -10.05 -12.87
N GLN A 68 -9.10 -9.19 -11.86
CA GLN A 68 -8.85 -9.54 -10.45
C GLN A 68 -10.11 -9.82 -9.63
N ASN A 69 -11.31 -9.70 -10.22
CA ASN A 69 -12.55 -9.99 -9.51
C ASN A 69 -13.03 -11.41 -9.78
N GLU A 70 -12.71 -12.32 -8.86
CA GLU A 70 -13.13 -13.72 -8.92
C GLU A 70 -14.65 -13.89 -8.83
N TYR A 71 -15.39 -12.96 -8.21
CA TYR A 71 -16.85 -13.00 -8.14
C TYR A 71 -17.51 -12.89 -9.52
N ASN A 72 -16.84 -12.27 -10.50
CA ASN A 72 -17.36 -12.13 -11.86
C ASN A 72 -17.17 -13.40 -12.71
N LYS A 73 -16.50 -14.44 -12.21
CA LYS A 73 -16.26 -15.71 -12.96
C LYS A 73 -17.33 -16.78 -12.73
N VAL A 74 -18.19 -16.61 -11.72
CA VAL A 74 -19.15 -17.63 -11.25
C VAL A 74 -20.62 -17.28 -11.53
N ASN A 75 -20.90 -16.15 -12.18
CA ASN A 75 -22.24 -15.74 -12.60
C ASN A 75 -22.37 -15.74 -14.12
#